data_AF-A0A651GJK9-F1
#
_entry.id   AF-A0A651GJK9-F1
#
_cell.length_a   1.000
_cell.length_b   1.000
_cell.length_c   1.000
_cell.angle_alpha   90.00
_cell.angle_beta   90.00
_cell.angle_gamma   90.00
#
_symmetry.space_group_name_H-M   'P 1'
#
loop_
_entity.id
_entity.type
_entity.pdbx_description
1 polymer ?
#
loop_
_entity_poly.entity_id
_entity_poly.type
_entity_poly.pdbx_seq_one_letter_code
_entity_poly.pdbx_strand_id
1 'polypeptide(L)'
;MSATALLERLIIEGVDTLEHPGVVYRGSGQDRRAALAGGPDVWEIVARLRELEGSEEERIATLAAETDLHPRQLRTALEFAARHPQEIEHRLVRNERAIAESREAAEQRRALLA
;
A
#
# COMPACT_ATOMS: atom_id res chain seq x y z
N MET A 1 -1.16 15.03 18.40
CA MET A 1 -2.29 14.08 18.42
C MET A 1 -2.74 13.96 19.87
N SER A 2 -4.03 14.07 20.17
CA SER A 2 -4.54 13.87 21.53
C SER A 2 -4.58 12.37 21.87
N ALA A 3 -4.65 12.03 23.16
CA ALA A 3 -4.84 10.65 23.60
C ALA A 3 -6.13 10.04 23.03
N THR A 4 -7.22 10.81 22.97
CA THR A 4 -8.50 10.39 22.37
C THR A 4 -8.36 10.06 20.88
N ALA A 5 -7.70 10.94 20.10
CA ALA A 5 -7.49 10.70 18.67
C ALA A 5 -6.59 9.48 18.41
N LEU A 6 -5.64 9.21 19.30
CA LEU A 6 -4.85 7.98 19.25
C LEU A 6 -5.71 6.75 19.56
N LEU A 7 -6.56 6.81 20.59
CA LEU A 7 -7.44 5.72 20.97
C LEU A 7 -8.43 5.37 19.85
N GLU A 8 -9.11 6.37 19.28
CA GLU A 8 -10.02 6.20 18.14
C GLU A 8 -9.34 5.50 16.97
N ARG A 9 -8.13 5.95 16.63
CA ARG A 9 -7.34 5.32 15.56
C ARG A 9 -7.02 3.86 15.88
N LEU A 10 -6.51 3.56 17.07
CA LEU A 10 -6.14 2.19 17.45
C LEU A 10 -7.36 1.26 17.48
N ILE A 11 -8.56 1.77 17.79
CA ILE A 11 -9.80 1.00 17.70
C ILE A 11 -10.10 0.65 16.24
N ILE A 12 -10.08 1.65 15.34
CA ILE A 12 -10.33 1.43 13.90
C ILE A 12 -9.34 0.41 13.35
N GLU A 13 -8.04 0.63 13.55
CA GLU A 13 -6.98 -0.26 13.08
C GLU A 13 -7.10 -1.69 13.66
N GLY A 14 -7.53 -1.80 14.92
CA GLY A 14 -7.78 -3.08 15.57
C GLY A 14 -8.96 -3.84 14.95
N VAL A 15 -10.06 -3.14 14.65
CA VAL A 15 -11.21 -3.71 13.93
C VAL A 15 -10.79 -4.16 12.53
N ASP A 16 -10.10 -3.32 11.79
CA ASP A 16 -9.65 -3.64 10.43
C ASP A 16 -8.74 -4.88 10.42
N THR A 17 -7.85 -5.01 11.40
CA THR A 17 -6.98 -6.20 11.57
C THR A 17 -7.77 -7.47 11.88
N LEU A 18 -8.86 -7.37 12.65
CA LEU A 18 -9.74 -8.50 12.95
C LEU A 18 -10.55 -8.93 11.73
N GLU A 19 -11.01 -7.97 10.92
CA GLU A 19 -11.76 -8.24 9.70
C GLU A 19 -10.88 -8.70 8.53
N HIS A 20 -9.58 -8.41 8.57
CA HIS A 20 -8.59 -8.80 7.56
C HIS A 20 -7.37 -9.49 8.18
N PRO A 21 -7.48 -10.78 8.55
CA PRO A 21 -6.40 -11.50 9.21
C PRO A 21 -5.08 -11.44 8.41
N GLY A 22 -4.03 -10.95 9.06
CA GLY A 22 -2.70 -10.77 8.46
C GLY A 22 -2.42 -9.37 7.92
N VAL A 23 -3.41 -8.48 7.88
CA VAL A 23 -3.18 -7.03 7.71
C VAL A 23 -2.75 -6.43 9.06
N VAL A 24 -1.75 -5.57 9.04
CA VAL A 24 -1.21 -4.85 10.20
C VAL A 24 -0.95 -3.40 9.85
N TYR A 25 -0.92 -2.52 10.86
CA TYR A 25 -0.57 -1.11 10.67
C TYR A 25 0.87 -0.83 11.09
N ARG A 26 1.69 -0.32 10.16
CA ARG A 26 3.09 0.07 10.38
C ARG A 26 3.35 1.53 9.99
N GLY A 27 4.51 2.06 10.37
CA GLY A 27 4.85 3.48 10.17
C GLY A 27 4.47 4.37 11.36
N SER A 28 4.95 5.61 11.34
CA SER A 28 4.84 6.55 12.45
C SER A 28 3.87 7.69 12.17
N GLY A 29 3.10 8.10 13.18
CA GLY A 29 2.29 9.32 13.13
C GLY A 29 1.31 9.33 11.95
N GLN A 30 1.47 10.29 11.05
CA GLN A 30 0.61 10.41 9.85
C GLN A 30 1.04 9.52 8.68
N ASP A 31 2.20 8.87 8.78
CA ASP A 31 2.66 7.94 7.75
C ASP A 31 2.28 6.47 8.05
N ARG A 32 1.45 6.27 9.08
CA ARG A 32 0.90 4.96 9.42
C ARG A 32 0.07 4.42 8.26
N ARG A 33 0.19 3.13 7.99
CA ARG A 33 -0.36 2.47 6.79
C ARG A 33 -0.62 0.99 7.01
N ALA A 34 -1.62 0.47 6.33
CA ALA A 34 -1.91 -0.96 6.28
C ALA A 34 -0.88 -1.72 5.43
N ALA A 35 -0.46 -2.89 5.91
CA ALA A 35 0.52 -3.77 5.29
C ALA A 35 0.21 -5.23 5.60
N LEU A 36 0.72 -6.15 4.79
CA LEU A 36 0.74 -7.56 5.17
C LEU A 36 1.78 -7.77 6.28
N ALA A 37 1.46 -8.61 7.26
CA ALA A 37 2.40 -9.02 8.30
C ALA A 37 3.63 -9.70 7.66
N GLY A 38 4.81 -9.09 7.85
CA GLY A 38 6.06 -9.55 7.23
C GLY A 38 6.15 -9.30 5.71
N GLY A 39 5.24 -8.51 5.14
CA GLY A 39 5.15 -8.26 3.70
C GLY A 39 5.12 -6.78 3.32
N PRO A 40 4.73 -6.48 2.06
CA PRO A 40 4.60 -5.12 1.56
C PRO A 40 3.37 -4.39 2.12
N ASP A 41 3.31 -3.09 1.90
CA ASP A 41 2.12 -2.30 2.17
C ASP A 41 0.98 -2.72 1.24
N VAL A 42 -0.27 -2.60 1.70
CA VAL A 42 -1.42 -2.96 0.86
C VAL A 42 -1.50 -2.10 -0.40
N TRP A 43 -1.15 -0.81 -0.30
CA TRP A 43 -1.15 0.08 -1.47
C TRP A 43 -0.11 -0.35 -2.52
N GLU A 44 1.04 -0.92 -2.12
CA GLU A 44 2.08 -1.40 -3.03
C GLU A 44 1.60 -2.62 -3.81
N ILE A 45 0.87 -3.52 -3.13
CA ILE A 45 0.23 -4.68 -3.76
C ILE A 45 -0.78 -4.20 -4.82
N VAL A 46 -1.64 -3.24 -4.46
CA VAL A 46 -2.62 -2.69 -5.39
C VAL A 46 -1.95 -2.00 -6.58
N ALA A 47 -0.90 -1.21 -6.33
CA ALA A 47 -0.10 -0.58 -7.39
C ALA A 47 0.41 -1.62 -8.38
N ARG A 48 1.04 -2.68 -7.86
CA ARG A 48 1.61 -3.75 -8.69
C ARG A 48 0.54 -4.51 -9.46
N LEU A 49 -0.59 -4.83 -8.84
CA LEU A 49 -1.71 -5.51 -9.52
C LEU A 49 -2.36 -4.64 -10.61
N ARG A 50 -2.35 -3.31 -10.48
CA ARG A 50 -2.86 -2.38 -11.52
C ARG A 50 -2.00 -2.44 -12.80
N GLU A 51 -0.71 -2.74 -12.69
CA GLU A 51 0.23 -2.85 -13.81
C GLU A 51 0.12 -4.18 -14.58
N LEU A 52 -0.48 -5.21 -13.97
CA LEU A 52 -0.65 -6.52 -14.58
C LEU A 52 -1.93 -6.56 -15.45
N GLU A 53 -1.93 -7.43 -16.45
CA GLU A 53 -3.07 -7.64 -17.35
C GLU A 53 -3.90 -8.87 -16.94
N GLY A 54 -5.10 -9.00 -17.50
CA GLY A 54 -6.01 -10.12 -17.23
C GLY A 54 -7.02 -9.85 -16.11
N SER A 55 -7.75 -10.90 -15.75
CA SER A 55 -8.71 -10.96 -14.64
C SER A 55 -8.02 -10.83 -13.28
N GLU A 56 -8.80 -10.56 -12.23
CA GLU A 56 -8.29 -10.45 -10.86
C GLU A 56 -7.46 -11.67 -10.44
N GLU A 57 -7.96 -12.88 -10.72
CA GLU A 57 -7.29 -14.13 -10.37
C GLU A 57 -6.02 -14.38 -11.19
N GLU A 58 -5.99 -13.99 -12.47
CA GLU A 58 -4.78 -14.07 -13.29
C GLU A 58 -3.69 -13.13 -12.80
N ARG A 59 -4.06 -11.90 -12.40
CA ARG A 59 -3.13 -10.93 -11.80
C ARG A 59 -2.61 -11.42 -10.44
N ILE A 60 -3.48 -11.96 -9.60
CA ILE A 60 -3.10 -12.58 -8.31
C ILE A 60 -2.12 -13.73 -8.54
N ALA A 61 -2.43 -14.64 -9.48
CA ALA A 61 -1.57 -15.78 -9.77
C ALA A 61 -0.20 -15.33 -10.29
N THR A 62 -0.18 -14.32 -11.16
CA THR A 62 1.07 -13.72 -11.68
C THR A 62 1.89 -13.10 -10.57
N LEU A 63 1.30 -12.24 -9.74
CA LEU A 63 2.01 -11.59 -8.64
C LEU A 63 2.51 -12.60 -7.59
N ALA A 64 1.72 -13.63 -7.30
CA ALA A 64 2.13 -14.71 -6.39
C ALA A 64 3.26 -15.57 -6.96
N ALA A 65 3.40 -15.67 -8.29
CA ALA A 65 4.53 -16.37 -8.92
C ALA A 65 5.81 -15.51 -8.95
N GLU A 66 5.67 -14.18 -9.00
CA GLU A 66 6.79 -13.22 -9.00
C GLU A 66 7.33 -12.92 -7.59
N THR A 67 6.61 -13.33 -6.54
CA THR A 67 6.92 -12.97 -5.14
C THR A 67 6.74 -14.17 -4.21
N ASP A 68 7.16 -14.05 -2.96
CA ASP A 68 6.89 -15.06 -1.91
C ASP A 68 5.49 -14.89 -1.26
N LEU A 69 4.60 -14.09 -1.85
CA LEU A 69 3.27 -13.84 -1.31
C LEU A 69 2.30 -14.96 -1.67
N HIS A 70 1.61 -15.50 -0.67
CA HIS A 70 0.59 -16.50 -0.90
C HIS A 70 -0.68 -15.86 -1.53
N PRO A 71 -1.35 -16.48 -2.51
CA PRO A 71 -2.54 -15.91 -3.16
C PRO A 71 -3.66 -15.47 -2.21
N ARG A 72 -3.82 -16.15 -1.07
CA ARG A 72 -4.78 -15.72 -0.02
C ARG A 72 -4.41 -14.37 0.60
N GLN A 73 -3.13 -14.08 0.81
CA GLN A 73 -2.70 -12.78 1.34
C GLN A 73 -3.01 -11.66 0.34
N LEU A 74 -2.83 -11.92 -0.96
CA LEU A 74 -3.18 -10.96 -2.02
C LEU A 74 -4.69 -10.69 -2.05
N ARG A 75 -5.52 -11.72 -1.92
CA ARG A 75 -6.98 -11.53 -1.80
C ARG A 75 -7.37 -10.74 -0.56
N THR A 76 -6.81 -11.06 0.61
CA THR A 76 -7.06 -10.29 1.84
C THR A 76 -6.64 -8.83 1.70
N ALA A 77 -5.51 -8.55 1.04
CA ALA A 77 -5.07 -7.19 0.75
C ALA A 77 -6.05 -6.46 -0.20
N LEU A 78 -6.57 -7.13 -1.23
CA LEU A 78 -7.58 -6.57 -2.13
C LEU A 78 -8.92 -6.31 -1.43
N GLU A 79 -9.38 -7.23 -0.58
CA GLU A 79 -10.57 -7.04 0.25
C GLU A 79 -10.43 -5.84 1.17
N PHE A 80 -9.26 -5.65 1.80
CA PHE A 80 -8.95 -4.46 2.59
C PHE A 80 -9.00 -3.21 1.70
N ALA A 81 -8.29 -3.23 0.57
CA ALA A 81 -8.26 -2.10 -0.35
C ALA A 81 -9.66 -1.69 -0.83
N ALA A 82 -10.56 -2.65 -1.07
CA ALA A 82 -11.93 -2.40 -1.48
C ALA A 82 -12.77 -1.68 -0.41
N ARG A 83 -12.49 -1.89 0.89
CA ARG A 83 -13.15 -1.16 1.99
C ARG A 83 -12.51 0.19 2.31
N HIS A 84 -11.24 0.38 1.94
CA HIS A 84 -10.48 1.62 2.19
C HIS A 84 -9.99 2.30 0.89
N PRO A 85 -10.83 2.51 -0.14
CA PRO A 85 -10.35 2.95 -1.45
C PRO A 85 -9.69 4.34 -1.41
N GLN A 86 -10.15 5.25 -0.55
CA GLN A 86 -9.56 6.59 -0.40
C GLN A 86 -8.17 6.54 0.22
N GLU A 87 -7.92 5.63 1.17
CA GLU A 87 -6.60 5.45 1.77
C GLU A 87 -5.60 4.98 0.71
N ILE A 88 -5.99 3.97 -0.07
CA ILE A 88 -5.15 3.40 -1.14
C ILE A 88 -4.87 4.43 -2.22
N GLU A 89 -5.91 5.13 -2.70
CA GLU A 89 -5.75 6.12 -3.76
C GLU A 89 -4.86 7.30 -3.32
N HIS A 90 -5.03 7.78 -2.08
CA HIS A 90 -4.15 8.81 -1.53
C HIS A 90 -2.67 8.39 -1.51
N ARG A 91 -2.39 7.12 -1.20
CA ARG A 91 -1.02 6.59 -1.22
C ARG A 91 -0.45 6.50 -2.63
N LEU A 92 -1.24 6.03 -3.59
CA LEU A 92 -0.84 5.93 -4.99
C LEU A 92 -0.50 7.32 -5.56
N VAL A 93 -1.38 8.31 -5.38
CA VAL A 93 -1.15 9.69 -5.83
C VAL A 93 0.09 10.30 -5.16
N ARG A 94 0.28 10.07 -3.86
CA ARG A 94 1.47 10.55 -3.15
C ARG A 94 2.75 9.93 -3.72
N ASN A 95 2.73 8.64 -4.02
CA ASN A 95 3.86 7.94 -4.60
C ASN A 95 4.18 8.43 -6.02
N GLU A 96 3.17 8.61 -6.87
CA GLU A 96 3.33 9.16 -8.22
C GLU A 96 3.98 10.55 -8.20
N ARG A 97 3.52 11.43 -7.30
CA ARG A 97 4.13 12.75 -7.11
C ARG A 97 5.59 12.65 -6.69
N ALA A 98 5.91 11.80 -5.71
CA ALA A 98 7.29 11.60 -5.26
C ALA A 98 8.20 11.07 -6.38
N ILE A 99 7.70 10.18 -7.24
CA ILE A 99 8.43 9.69 -8.41
C ILE A 99 8.69 10.83 -9.41
N ALA A 100 7.69 11.66 -9.70
CA ALA A 100 7.83 12.80 -10.60
C ALA A 100 8.88 13.81 -10.09
N GLU A 101 8.75 14.22 -8.83
CA GLU A 101 9.71 15.12 -8.17
C GLU A 101 11.14 14.56 -8.19
N SER A 102 11.30 13.26 -7.92
CA SER A 102 12.61 12.61 -7.98
C SER A 102 13.21 12.60 -9.38
N ARG A 103 12.39 12.45 -10.43
CA ARG A 103 12.85 12.50 -11.84
C ARG A 103 13.32 13.90 -12.21
N GLU A 104 12.52 14.92 -11.88
CA GLU A 104 12.88 16.33 -12.11
C GLU A 104 14.19 16.69 -11.41
N ALA A 105 14.35 16.32 -10.14
CA ALA A 105 15.57 16.57 -9.38
C ALA A 105 16.79 15.84 -9.99
N ALA A 106 16.61 14.64 -10.54
CA ALA A 106 17.68 13.91 -11.23
C ALA A 106 18.07 14.55 -12.58
N GLU A 107 17.11 15.13 -13.30
CA GLU A 107 17.37 15.87 -14.54
C GLU A 107 18.09 17.18 -14.26
N GLN A 108 17.62 17.97 -13.30
CA GLN A 108 18.29 19.20 -12.87
C GLN A 108 19.74 18.93 -12.44
N ARG A 109 19.96 17.87 -11.66
CA ARG A 109 21.31 17.47 -11.22
C ARG A 109 22.21 17.08 -12.40
N ARG A 110 21.68 16.39 -13.40
CA ARG A 110 22.45 16.04 -14.63
C ARG A 110 22.79 17.30 -15.43
N ALA A 111 21.88 18.26 -15.54
CA ALA A 111 22.10 19.52 -16.24
C ALA A 111 23.17 20.41 -15.56
N LEU A 112 23.31 20.33 -14.23
CA LEU A 112 24.37 21.05 -13.51
C LEU A 112 25.79 20.48 -13.73
N LEU A 113 25.90 19.25 -14.25
CA LEU A 113 27.18 18.55 -14.47
C LEU A 113 27.55 18.45 -15.96
N ALA A 114 26.76 19.04 -16.85
CA ALA A 114 26.99 19.12 -18.30
C ALA A 114 27.57 20.47 -18.70
#